data_AF-X1JPJ5-F1
#
_entry.id   AF-X1JPJ5-F1
#
_cell.length_a   1.000
_cell.length_b   1.000
_cell.length_c   1.000
_cell.angle_alpha   90.00
_cell.angle_beta   90.00
_cell.angle_gamma   90.00
#
_symmetry.space_group_name_H-M   'P 1'
#
loop_
_entity.id
_entity.type
_entity.pdbx_description
1 polymer ?
#
loop_
_entity_poly.entity_id
_entity_poly.type
_entity_poly.pdbx_seq_one_letter_code
_entity_poly.pdbx_strand_id
1 'polypeptide(L)'
;IIGTRHGEKLYETLVTREEMVKAEDIGQYFRIPADTRDLNYNKYFINGTKDVSKIEDYTSHNTERLDVEGMKKLLLKLESIRKDIKDL
;
A
#
# COMPACT_ATOMS: atom_id res chain seq x y z
N ILE A 1 -25.61 11.02 0.16
CA ILE A 1 -24.33 10.41 0.63
C ILE A 1 -24.65 9.62 1.90
N ILE A 2 -24.29 8.34 1.97
CA ILE A 2 -24.61 7.47 3.12
C ILE A 2 -23.54 7.48 4.23
N GLY A 3 -22.38 8.10 3.97
CA GLY A 3 -21.28 8.24 4.94
C GLY A 3 -20.36 7.01 5.00
N THR A 4 -19.25 7.16 5.74
CA THR A 4 -18.29 6.07 6.04
C THR A 4 -18.91 5.08 7.00
N ARG A 5 -18.77 3.78 6.72
CA ARG A 5 -19.32 2.71 7.56
C ARG A 5 -18.34 2.33 8.68
N HIS A 6 -18.86 1.65 9.70
CA HIS A 6 -18.02 1.16 10.80
C HIS A 6 -16.96 0.20 10.28
N GLY A 7 -15.69 0.43 10.65
CA GLY A 7 -14.56 -0.40 10.25
C GLY A 7 -13.93 -0.04 8.89
N GLU A 8 -14.44 0.96 8.18
CA GLU A 8 -13.82 1.44 6.93
C GLU A 8 -12.75 2.49 7.18
N LYS A 9 -11.62 2.38 6.46
CA LYS A 9 -10.58 3.40 6.43
C LYS A 9 -10.77 4.31 5.22
N LEU A 10 -10.28 5.55 5.34
CA LEU A 10 -10.26 6.49 4.21
C LEU A 10 -9.26 6.03 3.13
N TYR A 11 -8.11 5.53 3.56
CA TYR A 11 -7.06 4.97 2.70
C TYR A 11 -6.56 3.66 3.30
N GLU A 12 -6.16 2.75 2.43
CA GLU A 12 -5.56 1.48 2.84
C GLU A 12 -4.05 1.58 2.75
N THR A 13 -3.36 0.96 3.70
CA THR A 13 -1.89 0.91 3.77
C THR A 13 -1.42 -0.44 3.29
N LEU A 14 -0.52 -0.45 2.29
CA LEU A 14 0.12 -1.67 1.81
C LEU A 14 1.43 -1.93 2.54
N VAL A 15 2.23 -0.89 2.76
CA VAL A 15 3.52 -0.98 3.46
C VAL A 15 3.60 0.17 4.45
N THR A 16 3.75 -0.15 5.73
CA THR A 16 3.90 0.86 6.78
C THR A 16 5.27 1.53 6.70
N ARG A 17 5.42 2.70 7.32
CA ARG A 17 6.70 3.42 7.41
C ARG A 17 7.83 2.58 8.01
N GLU A 18 7.57 1.74 9.02
CA GLU A 18 8.62 0.85 9.58
C GLU A 18 9.06 -0.20 8.56
N GLU A 19 8.12 -0.76 7.81
CA GLU A 19 8.41 -1.73 6.76
C GLU A 19 9.13 -1.08 5.58
N MET A 20 8.70 0.13 5.16
CA MET A 20 9.33 0.90 4.08
C MET A 20 10.81 1.22 4.36
N VAL A 21 11.18 1.45 5.63
CA VAL A 21 12.59 1.67 6.03
C VAL A 21 13.48 0.44 5.72
N LYS A 22 12.90 -0.76 5.77
CA LYS A 22 13.61 -2.03 5.56
C LYS A 22 13.31 -2.65 4.20
N ALA A 23 12.38 -2.08 3.43
CA ALA A 23 11.87 -2.66 2.20
C ALA A 23 12.91 -2.59 1.09
N GLU A 24 12.99 -3.67 0.31
CA GLU A 24 13.76 -3.73 -0.91
C GLU A 24 12.81 -3.63 -2.11
N ASP A 25 13.05 -2.66 -2.99
CA ASP A 25 12.34 -2.50 -4.26
C ASP A 25 12.92 -3.49 -5.29
N ILE A 26 12.09 -4.43 -5.73
CA ILE A 26 12.43 -5.42 -6.77
C ILE A 26 11.62 -5.20 -8.05
N GLY A 27 11.28 -3.94 -8.33
CA GLY A 27 10.56 -3.49 -9.52
C GLY A 27 9.06 -3.44 -9.29
N GLN A 28 8.37 -4.58 -9.45
CA GLN A 28 6.90 -4.63 -9.29
C GLN A 28 6.45 -5.04 -7.88
N TYR A 29 7.39 -5.26 -6.96
CA TYR A 29 7.11 -5.71 -5.60
C TYR A 29 8.05 -5.07 -4.60
N PHE A 30 7.57 -4.94 -3.37
CA PHE A 30 8.41 -4.66 -2.21
C PHE A 30 8.67 -5.97 -1.46
N ARG A 31 9.94 -6.24 -1.13
CA ARG A 31 10.34 -7.33 -0.24
C ARG A 31 10.65 -6.75 1.13
N ILE A 32 9.86 -7.14 2.13
CA ILE A 32 10.11 -6.77 3.53
C ILE A 32 10.86 -7.94 4.18
N PRO A 33 12.16 -7.79 4.50
CA PRO A 33 12.91 -8.85 5.15
C PRO A 33 12.36 -9.11 6.55
N ALA A 34 12.33 -10.38 6.96
CA ALA A 34 12.00 -10.73 8.34
C ALA A 34 12.99 -10.08 9.30
N ASP A 35 12.48 -9.58 10.41
CA ASP A 35 13.32 -8.94 11.41
C ASP A 35 14.10 -10.01 12.20
N THR A 36 15.37 -10.21 11.86
CA THR A 36 16.25 -11.20 12.53
C THR A 36 17.03 -10.59 13.68
N ARG A 37 16.53 -9.51 14.31
CA ARG A 37 17.18 -8.97 15.51
C ARG A 37 16.99 -9.97 16.67
N ASP A 38 18.05 -10.68 17.02
CA ASP A 38 18.18 -11.40 18.30
C ASP A 38 17.73 -10.47 19.43
N LEU A 39 16.61 -10.74 20.12
CA LEU A 39 16.03 -10.18 21.38
C LEU A 39 16.64 -8.88 21.98
N ASN A 40 17.13 -7.96 21.15
CA ASN A 40 17.95 -6.82 21.55
C ASN A 40 17.09 -5.58 21.49
N TYR A 41 16.42 -5.33 22.61
CA TYR A 41 15.68 -4.10 22.90
C TYR A 41 16.53 -2.82 22.73
N ASN A 42 17.86 -2.94 22.76
CA ASN A 42 18.81 -1.82 22.66
C ASN A 42 18.78 -1.07 21.32
N LYS A 43 18.27 -1.67 20.23
CA LYS A 43 18.21 -1.00 18.92
C LYS A 43 17.10 0.05 18.80
N TYR A 44 16.13 0.07 19.72
CA TYR A 44 15.03 1.03 19.69
C TYR A 44 15.33 2.35 20.40
N PHE A 45 16.29 2.38 21.33
CA PHE A 45 16.44 3.52 22.27
C PHE A 45 17.68 4.40 22.05
N ILE A 46 18.76 3.92 21.42
CA ILE A 46 20.04 4.65 21.45
C ILE A 46 20.44 5.28 20.11
N ASN A 47 20.01 4.73 18.98
CA ASN A 47 20.37 5.24 17.65
C ASN A 47 19.10 5.52 16.82
N GLY A 48 18.30 6.48 17.25
CA GLY A 48 17.16 6.97 16.45
C GLY A 48 17.66 7.45 15.09
N THR A 49 17.48 6.62 14.06
CA THR A 49 17.85 6.93 12.68
C THR A 49 17.03 8.14 12.24
N LYS A 50 17.70 9.29 12.14
CA LYS A 50 17.12 10.57 11.70
C LYS A 50 16.42 10.49 10.34
N ASP A 51 16.67 9.46 9.53
CA ASP A 51 16.02 9.24 8.24
C ASP A 51 14.62 8.64 8.31
N VAL A 52 14.24 8.01 9.44
CA VAL A 52 12.90 7.41 9.56
C VAL A 52 11.82 8.49 9.46
N SER A 53 12.08 9.73 9.87
CA SER A 53 11.11 10.85 9.82
C SER A 53 10.71 11.33 8.43
N LYS A 54 11.46 10.95 7.38
CA LYS A 54 11.21 11.37 6.01
C LYS A 54 10.45 10.35 5.17
N ILE A 55 10.33 9.12 5.66
CA ILE A 55 9.67 8.02 4.94
C ILE A 55 8.21 7.99 5.37
N GLU A 56 7.31 8.04 4.39
CA GLU A 56 5.86 7.92 4.59
C GLU A 56 5.39 6.48 4.36
N ASP A 57 4.20 6.15 4.86
CA ASP A 57 3.51 4.90 4.53
C ASP A 57 3.24 4.83 3.02
N TYR A 58 3.30 3.65 2.42
CA TYR A 58 2.80 3.42 1.07
C TYR A 58 1.32 3.03 1.13
N THR A 59 0.45 3.89 0.59
CA THR A 59 -1.00 3.81 0.74
C THR A 59 -1.73 3.93 -0.60
N SER A 60 -3.03 3.63 -0.60
CA SER A 60 -3.89 3.86 -1.76
C SER A 60 -4.04 5.35 -2.14
N HIS A 61 -3.62 6.29 -1.29
CA HIS A 61 -3.69 7.73 -1.58
C HIS A 61 -2.49 8.26 -2.35
N ASN A 62 -1.29 7.76 -2.04
CA ASN A 62 -0.02 8.25 -2.58
C ASN A 62 0.59 7.34 -3.65
N THR A 63 -0.09 6.25 -4.02
CA THR A 63 0.19 5.46 -5.22
C THR A 63 -0.32 6.14 -6.49
N GLU A 64 -0.01 5.56 -7.65
CA GLU A 64 -0.61 5.96 -8.92
C GLU A 64 -2.13 5.72 -8.88
N ARG A 65 -2.91 6.79 -8.99
CA ARG A 65 -4.37 6.74 -8.99
C ARG A 65 -4.87 6.84 -10.41
N LEU A 66 -5.54 5.79 -10.88
CA LEU A 66 -6.16 5.79 -12.20
C LEU A 66 -7.26 6.86 -12.30
N ASP A 67 -7.31 7.52 -13.45
CA ASP A 67 -8.43 8.36 -13.84
C ASP A 67 -9.62 7.49 -14.34
N VAL A 68 -10.67 8.16 -14.80
CA VAL A 68 -11.87 7.49 -15.29
C VAL A 68 -11.56 6.57 -16.48
N GLU A 69 -10.71 7.01 -17.41
CA GLU A 69 -10.37 6.22 -18.60
C GLU A 69 -9.45 5.03 -18.28
N GLY A 70 -8.47 5.23 -17.39
CA GLY A 70 -7.62 4.17 -16.85
C GLY A 70 -8.44 3.12 -16.11
N MET A 71 -9.41 3.53 -15.29
CA MET A 71 -10.32 2.63 -14.59
C MET A 71 -11.18 1.81 -15.56
N LYS A 72 -11.74 2.43 -16.61
CA LYS A 72 -12.48 1.70 -17.66
C LYS A 72 -11.63 0.62 -18.32
N LYS A 73 -10.39 0.97 -18.72
CA LYS A 73 -9.46 0.02 -19.34
C LYS A 73 -9.12 -1.14 -18.39
N LEU A 74 -8.95 -0.87 -17.10
CA LEU A 74 -8.68 -1.89 -16.10
C LEU A 74 -9.88 -2.83 -15.91
N LEU A 75 -11.08 -2.29 -15.73
CA LEU A 75 -12.31 -3.07 -15.52
C LEU A 75 -12.64 -3.98 -16.71
N LEU A 76 -12.41 -3.51 -17.94
CA LEU A 76 -12.63 -4.30 -19.15
C LEU A 76 -11.68 -5.50 -19.30
N LYS A 77 -10.62 -5.61 -18.49
CA LYS A 77 -9.81 -6.84 -18.43
C LYS A 77 -10.58 -7.99 -17.78
N LEU A 78 -11.56 -7.71 -16.93
CA LEU A 78 -12.38 -8.72 -16.25
C LEU A 78 -13.45 -9.25 -17.20
N GLU A 79 -13.58 -10.59 -17.27
CA GLU A 79 -14.59 -11.22 -18.13
C GLU A 79 -16.02 -10.96 -17.65
N SER A 80 -16.25 -10.97 -16.33
CA SER A 80 -17.56 -10.67 -15.74
C SER A 80 -18.11 -9.32 -16.19
N ILE A 81 -17.29 -8.27 -16.09
CA ILE A 81 -17.67 -6.92 -16.52
C ILE A 81 -17.99 -6.87 -18.02
N ARG A 82 -17.17 -7.53 -18.86
CA ARG A 82 -17.42 -7.59 -20.30
C ARG A 82 -18.70 -8.34 -20.65
N LYS A 83 -19.07 -9.35 -19.87
CA LYS A 83 -20.33 -10.09 -20.03
C LYS A 83 -21.52 -9.22 -19.65
N ASP A 84 -21.49 -8.60 -18.47
CA ASP A 84 -22.57 -7.74 -17.98
C ASP A 84 -22.89 -6.59 -18.95
N ILE A 85 -21.88 -6.03 -19.64
CA ILE A 85 -22.06 -4.98 -20.66
C ILE A 85 -22.72 -5.51 -21.95
N LYS A 86 -22.47 -6.76 -22.33
CA LYS A 86 -23.08 -7.38 -23.53
C LYS A 86 -24.52 -7.83 -23.28
N ASP A 87 -24.83 -8.16 -22.04
CA ASP A 87 -26.15 -8.61 -21.60
C ASP A 87 -27.08 -7.42 -21.27
N LEU A 88 -26.58 -6.18 -21.37
CA LEU A 88 -27.30 -4.90 -21.31
C LEU A 88 -27.86 -4.50 -22.70
#